data_AF-A0A7H9DJV7-F1
#
_entry.id   AF-A0A7H9DJV7-F1
#
_cell.length_a   1.000
_cell.length_b   1.000
_cell.length_c   1.000
_cell.angle_alpha   90.00
_cell.angle_beta   90.00
_cell.angle_gamma   90.00
#
_symmetry.space_group_name_H-M   'P 1'
#
loop_
_entity.id
_entity.type
_entity.pdbx_description
1 polymer ?
#
loop_
_entity_poly.entity_id
_entity_poly.type
_entity_poly.pdbx_seq_one_letter_code
_entity_poly.pdbx_strand_id
1 'polypeptide(L)'
;MSENYTYQTHNNNDIEAPRQTEQSSIHHKPSKPFKRTAEKVLTWIGIVLHAIWMAIIVGFGSMMPKLLQENEEIRQTIIEQGQDPDQLATQSANIGGTFGTMVIPLILALVAVFLLRKRILSGVLLLLASLTGLFLSGSFIAAVLWLIAAIMLFVRKPKNLDQQYMVNQGINDGWNDTIK
;
A
#
# COMPACT_ATOMS: atom_id res chain seq x y z
N MET A 1 46.83 58.90 -19.95
CA MET A 1 45.56 59.35 -20.59
C MET A 1 45.31 58.41 -21.75
N SER A 2 44.23 57.64 -21.69
CA SER A 2 43.83 56.64 -22.70
C SER A 2 42.80 57.23 -23.64
N GLU A 3 43.05 57.22 -24.95
CA GLU A 3 42.05 57.59 -25.95
C GLU A 3 41.71 56.40 -26.87
N ASN A 4 40.44 56.00 -26.74
CA ASN A 4 39.49 55.56 -27.77
C ASN A 4 39.96 54.70 -28.95
N TYR A 5 39.45 53.46 -28.98
CA TYR A 5 39.25 52.71 -30.22
C TYR A 5 37.79 52.80 -30.67
N THR A 6 37.61 53.29 -31.90
CA THR A 6 36.34 53.43 -32.62
C THR A 6 36.00 52.11 -33.32
N TYR A 7 34.73 51.73 -33.31
CA TYR A 7 34.20 50.54 -33.97
C TYR A 7 34.19 50.69 -35.50
N GLN A 8 34.49 49.60 -36.23
CA GLN A 8 34.10 49.44 -37.63
C GLN A 8 33.27 48.16 -37.79
N THR A 9 32.03 48.35 -38.20
CA THR A 9 31.04 47.33 -38.56
C THR A 9 31.31 46.80 -39.96
N HIS A 10 31.45 45.48 -40.13
CA HIS A 10 31.32 44.84 -41.44
C HIS A 10 30.01 44.05 -41.47
N ASN A 11 29.07 44.57 -42.25
CA ASN A 11 27.75 44.02 -42.52
C ASN A 11 27.82 43.13 -43.76
N ASN A 12 27.54 41.85 -43.60
CA ASN A 12 27.17 40.95 -44.70
C ASN A 12 25.98 40.10 -44.23
N ASN A 13 24.77 40.58 -44.56
CA ASN A 13 23.60 39.74 -44.81
C ASN A 13 23.93 38.95 -46.12
N ASP A 14 23.65 37.66 -46.33
CA ASP A 14 22.49 36.84 -46.01
C ASP A 14 22.89 35.36 -46.11
N ILE A 15 22.72 34.54 -45.06
CA ILE A 15 22.34 33.12 -45.18
C ILE A 15 21.48 32.76 -43.96
N GLU A 16 20.17 32.72 -44.20
CA GLU A 16 19.12 31.98 -43.50
C GLU A 16 19.35 31.63 -42.02
N ALA A 17 18.65 32.37 -41.15
CA ALA A 17 18.40 31.94 -39.78
C ALA A 17 17.65 30.59 -39.78
N PRO A 18 18.18 29.52 -39.14
CA PRO A 18 17.29 28.48 -38.68
C PRO A 18 16.43 29.10 -37.58
N ARG A 19 15.14 29.23 -37.87
CA ARG A 19 14.08 29.60 -36.92
C ARG A 19 14.38 28.89 -35.61
N GLN A 20 14.45 29.65 -34.53
CA GLN A 20 14.34 29.13 -33.18
C GLN A 20 13.04 28.33 -33.16
N THR A 21 13.14 27.01 -33.30
CA THR A 21 12.06 26.09 -32.97
C THR A 21 11.89 26.20 -31.48
N GLU A 22 11.10 27.20 -31.09
CA GLU A 22 10.12 27.18 -30.02
C GLU A 22 10.29 25.95 -29.14
N GLN A 23 11.28 26.02 -28.25
CA GLN A 23 11.51 25.00 -27.26
C GLN A 23 10.36 25.19 -26.27
N SER A 24 9.22 24.58 -26.61
CA SER A 24 8.03 24.53 -25.78
C SER A 24 8.52 24.09 -24.43
N SER A 25 8.41 24.98 -23.45
CA SER A 25 8.68 24.71 -22.06
C SER A 25 7.68 23.65 -21.64
N ILE A 26 8.03 22.38 -21.83
CA ILE A 26 7.32 21.27 -21.22
C ILE A 26 7.61 21.44 -19.74
N HIS A 27 6.73 22.19 -19.10
CA HIS A 27 6.58 22.26 -17.67
C HIS A 27 6.43 20.82 -17.19
N HIS A 28 7.55 20.19 -16.85
CA HIS A 28 7.57 18.94 -16.12
C HIS A 28 6.94 19.24 -14.77
N LYS A 29 5.61 19.10 -14.71
CA LYS A 29 4.89 19.04 -13.45
C LYS A 29 5.58 17.93 -12.68
N PRO A 30 6.26 18.20 -11.55
CA PRO A 30 6.89 17.14 -10.78
C PRO A 30 5.77 16.16 -10.46
N SER A 31 5.87 14.94 -11.00
CA SER A 31 4.89 13.91 -10.75
C SER A 31 4.90 13.70 -9.25
N LYS A 32 3.81 14.12 -8.61
CA LYS A 32 3.66 14.14 -7.15
C LYS A 32 4.02 12.73 -6.70
N PRO A 33 5.11 12.53 -5.92
CA PRO A 33 5.55 11.19 -5.59
C PRO A 33 4.38 10.52 -4.87
N PHE A 34 3.87 9.42 -5.45
CA PHE A 34 2.74 8.69 -4.89
C PHE A 34 3.01 8.52 -3.39
N LYS A 35 2.18 9.17 -2.56
CA LYS A 35 2.37 9.18 -1.12
C LYS A 35 2.35 7.72 -0.66
N ARG A 36 3.25 7.37 0.26
CA ARG A 36 3.24 6.08 0.99
C ARG A 36 1.98 5.86 1.84
N THR A 37 1.04 6.79 1.76
CA THR A 37 -0.28 6.74 2.36
C THR A 37 -1.12 5.62 1.77
N ALA A 38 -1.07 5.37 0.46
CA ALA A 38 -1.90 4.33 -0.16
C ALA A 38 -1.62 2.92 0.39
N GLU A 39 -0.34 2.54 0.54
CA GLU A 39 0.07 1.27 1.15
C GLU A 39 -0.44 1.15 2.59
N LYS A 40 -0.19 2.18 3.41
CA LYS A 40 -0.63 2.21 4.80
C LYS A 40 -2.15 2.10 4.92
N VAL A 41 -2.87 2.90 4.13
CA VAL A 41 -4.33 2.94 4.14
C VAL A 41 -4.90 1.60 3.70
N LEU A 42 -4.35 0.98 2.66
CA LEU A 42 -4.82 -0.32 2.17
C LEU A 42 -4.62 -1.43 3.20
N THR A 43 -3.46 -1.46 3.88
CA THR A 43 -3.23 -2.41 4.97
C THR A 43 -4.15 -2.17 6.15
N TRP A 44 -4.34 -0.90 6.57
CA TRP A 44 -5.26 -0.54 7.65
C TRP A 44 -6.71 -0.90 7.32
N ILE A 45 -7.16 -0.66 6.09
CA ILE A 45 -8.49 -1.06 5.63
C ILE A 45 -8.64 -2.58 5.72
N GLY A 46 -7.66 -3.35 5.22
CA GLY A 46 -7.69 -4.81 5.32
C GLY A 46 -7.77 -5.31 6.77
N ILE A 47 -7.04 -4.69 7.71
CA ILE A 47 -7.08 -5.01 9.14
C ILE A 47 -8.47 -4.76 9.73
N VAL A 48 -9.02 -3.56 9.51
CA VAL A 48 -10.34 -3.19 10.04
C VAL A 48 -11.43 -4.11 9.47
N LEU A 49 -11.34 -4.40 8.17
CA LEU A 49 -12.32 -5.24 7.48
C LEU A 49 -12.24 -6.70 7.93
N HIS A 50 -11.03 -7.22 8.17
CA HIS A 50 -10.82 -8.54 8.76
C HIS A 50 -11.35 -8.63 10.19
N ALA A 51 -11.16 -7.56 10.99
CA ALA A 51 -11.68 -7.50 12.35
C ALA A 51 -13.22 -7.50 12.37
N ILE A 52 -13.87 -6.77 11.46
CA ILE A 52 -15.33 -6.81 11.31
C ILE A 52 -15.80 -8.21 10.90
N TRP A 53 -15.13 -8.83 9.93
CA TRP A 53 -15.43 -10.20 9.51
C TRP A 53 -15.34 -11.19 10.67
N MET A 54 -14.28 -11.12 11.46
CA MET A 54 -14.09 -11.95 12.66
C MET A 54 -15.21 -11.70 13.68
N ALA A 55 -15.57 -10.45 13.94
CA ALA A 55 -16.64 -10.10 14.88
C ALA A 55 -17.99 -10.69 14.43
N ILE A 56 -18.28 -10.70 13.13
CA ILE A 56 -19.49 -11.31 12.58
C ILE A 56 -19.47 -12.82 12.78
N ILE A 57 -18.38 -13.51 12.44
CA ILE A 57 -18.28 -14.96 12.60
C ILE A 57 -18.46 -15.35 14.07
N VAL A 58 -17.74 -14.69 14.97
CA VAL A 58 -17.79 -14.97 16.42
C VAL A 58 -19.16 -14.63 16.99
N GLY A 59 -19.72 -13.47 16.65
CA GLY A 59 -21.03 -13.05 17.12
C GLY A 59 -22.15 -13.96 16.61
N PHE A 60 -22.19 -14.21 15.31
CA PHE A 60 -23.22 -15.05 14.70
C PHE A 60 -23.13 -16.50 15.17
N GLY A 61 -21.94 -17.12 15.12
CA GLY A 61 -21.85 -18.52 15.51
C GLY A 61 -21.82 -18.78 17.01
N SER A 62 -21.63 -17.76 17.87
CA SER A 62 -21.95 -17.92 19.30
C SER A 62 -23.46 -17.88 19.58
N MET A 63 -24.24 -17.23 18.72
CA MET A 63 -25.70 -17.18 18.81
C MET A 63 -26.38 -18.37 18.11
N MET A 64 -25.76 -18.94 17.08
CA MET A 64 -26.32 -20.02 16.26
C MET A 64 -26.75 -21.27 17.08
N PRO A 65 -25.96 -21.80 18.04
CA PRO A 65 -26.38 -22.94 18.85
C PRO A 65 -27.65 -22.65 19.66
N LYS A 66 -27.76 -21.43 20.21
CA LYS A 66 -28.96 -21.01 20.97
C LYS A 66 -30.17 -20.89 20.06
N LEU A 67 -30.01 -20.26 18.89
CA LEU A 67 -31.06 -20.15 17.88
C LEU A 67 -31.58 -21.52 17.44
N LEU A 68 -30.67 -22.47 17.19
CA LEU A 68 -31.03 -23.84 16.81
C LEU A 68 -31.66 -24.63 17.96
N GLN A 69 -31.26 -24.40 19.21
CA GLN A 69 -31.87 -25.08 20.36
C GLN A 69 -33.27 -24.53 20.72
N GLU A 70 -33.48 -23.22 20.58
CA GLU A 70 -34.72 -22.56 21.00
C GLU A 70 -35.81 -22.57 19.91
N ASN A 71 -35.46 -22.72 18.63
CA ASN A 71 -36.42 -22.60 17.51
C ASN A 71 -36.52 -23.89 16.69
N GLU A 72 -37.54 -24.69 16.95
CA GLU A 72 -37.81 -25.94 16.22
C GLU A 72 -38.08 -25.72 14.72
N GLU A 73 -38.69 -24.59 14.34
CA GLU A 73 -38.93 -24.25 12.93
C GLU A 73 -37.62 -24.07 12.15
N ILE A 74 -36.61 -23.44 12.76
CA ILE A 74 -35.29 -23.26 12.15
C ILE A 74 -34.61 -24.62 12.01
N ARG A 75 -34.71 -25.50 13.03
CA ARG A 75 -34.16 -26.86 12.95
C ARG A 75 -34.81 -27.66 11.83
N GLN A 76 -36.14 -27.63 11.70
CA GLN A 76 -36.85 -28.31 10.62
C GLN A 76 -36.42 -27.79 9.26
N THR A 77 -36.29 -26.46 9.10
CA THR A 77 -35.78 -25.85 7.86
C THR A 77 -34.38 -26.34 7.50
N ILE A 78 -33.48 -26.49 8.48
CA ILE A 78 -32.12 -27.00 8.27
C ILE A 78 -32.14 -28.46 7.82
N ILE A 79 -33.00 -29.28 8.43
CA ILE A 79 -33.20 -30.70 8.08
C ILE A 79 -33.77 -30.82 6.66
N GLU A 80 -34.75 -29.99 6.30
CA GLU A 80 -35.34 -29.94 4.95
C GLU A 80 -34.31 -29.54 3.88
N GLN A 81 -33.34 -28.70 4.25
CA GLN A 81 -32.18 -28.36 3.41
C GLN A 81 -31.14 -29.49 3.32
N GLY A 82 -31.38 -30.64 3.97
CA GLY A 82 -30.48 -31.79 3.97
C GLY A 82 -29.26 -31.62 4.87
N GLN A 83 -29.30 -30.67 5.82
CA GLN A 83 -28.24 -30.47 6.80
C GLN A 83 -28.65 -30.97 8.18
N ASP A 84 -27.67 -31.42 8.96
CA ASP A 84 -27.88 -31.84 10.34
C ASP A 84 -27.73 -30.61 11.27
N PRO A 85 -28.81 -30.17 11.96
CA PRO A 85 -28.76 -29.01 12.83
C PRO A 85 -27.82 -29.21 14.03
N ASP A 86 -27.62 -30.44 14.49
CA ASP A 86 -26.75 -30.73 15.65
C ASP A 86 -25.27 -30.66 15.24
N GLN A 87 -24.95 -31.06 14.00
CA GLN A 87 -23.62 -30.81 13.42
C GLN A 87 -23.35 -29.31 13.22
N LEU A 88 -24.36 -28.55 12.79
CA LEU A 88 -24.23 -27.11 12.60
C LEU A 88 -24.03 -26.38 13.94
N ALA A 89 -24.77 -26.78 14.98
CA ALA A 89 -24.62 -26.28 16.34
C ALA A 89 -23.22 -26.60 16.90
N THR A 90 -22.70 -27.80 16.65
CA THR A 90 -21.37 -28.20 17.12
C THR A 90 -20.25 -27.43 16.38
N GLN A 91 -20.37 -27.25 15.06
CA GLN A 91 -19.42 -26.47 14.27
C GLN A 91 -19.39 -25.00 14.68
N SER A 92 -20.55 -24.42 14.94
CA SER A 92 -20.66 -23.03 15.41
C SER A 92 -20.19 -22.87 16.87
N ALA A 93 -20.43 -23.85 17.75
CA ALA A 93 -19.89 -23.87 19.11
C ALA A 93 -18.35 -23.95 19.16
N ASN A 94 -17.73 -24.61 18.18
CA ASN A 94 -16.27 -24.73 18.05
C ASN A 94 -15.56 -23.46 17.55
N ILE A 95 -16.27 -22.32 17.46
CA ILE A 95 -15.69 -21.03 17.06
C ILE A 95 -14.49 -20.63 17.90
N GLY A 96 -14.41 -21.03 19.17
CA GLY A 96 -13.22 -20.77 19.99
C GLY A 96 -11.92 -21.35 19.39
N GLY A 97 -12.00 -22.52 18.76
CA GLY A 97 -10.86 -23.14 18.05
C GLY A 97 -10.53 -22.41 16.75
N THR A 98 -11.56 -21.98 16.01
CA THR A 98 -11.41 -21.22 14.76
C THR A 98 -10.91 -19.79 15.02
N PHE A 99 -11.18 -19.21 16.20
CA PHE A 99 -10.73 -17.87 16.55
C PHE A 99 -9.20 -17.76 16.49
N GLY A 100 -8.49 -18.78 17.01
CA GLY A 100 -7.03 -18.83 16.96
C GLY A 100 -6.48 -18.76 15.54
N THR A 101 -7.10 -19.46 14.58
CA THR A 101 -6.63 -19.48 13.19
C THR A 101 -6.90 -18.16 12.47
N MET A 102 -7.96 -17.43 12.85
CA MET A 102 -8.30 -16.12 12.30
C MET A 102 -7.42 -14.98 12.84
N VAL A 103 -6.88 -15.13 14.06
CA VAL A 103 -5.97 -14.13 14.68
C VAL A 103 -4.59 -14.15 14.05
N ILE A 104 -4.09 -15.30 13.61
CA ILE A 104 -2.75 -15.46 12.99
C ILE A 104 -2.51 -14.44 11.86
N PRO A 105 -3.33 -14.39 10.78
CA PRO A 105 -3.12 -13.44 9.69
C PRO A 105 -3.21 -11.97 10.14
N LEU A 106 -4.06 -11.68 11.14
CA LEU A 106 -4.23 -10.35 11.71
C LEU A 106 -2.94 -9.87 12.41
N ILE A 107 -2.30 -10.75 13.18
CA ILE A 107 -1.00 -10.45 13.83
C ILE A 107 0.07 -10.24 12.76
N LEU A 108 0.13 -11.09 11.72
CA LEU A 108 1.10 -10.92 10.63
C LEU A 108 0.92 -9.55 9.93
N ALA A 109 -0.32 -9.15 9.67
CA ALA A 109 -0.63 -7.85 9.07
C ALA A 109 -0.21 -6.70 10.00
N LEU A 110 -0.45 -6.81 11.31
CA LEU A 110 0.00 -5.81 12.29
C LEU A 110 1.53 -5.69 12.30
N VAL A 111 2.26 -6.80 12.37
CA VAL A 111 3.73 -6.80 12.33
C VAL A 111 4.25 -6.19 11.03
N ALA A 112 3.58 -6.45 9.90
CA ALA A 112 3.93 -5.86 8.62
C ALA A 112 3.84 -4.33 8.62
N VAL A 113 2.83 -3.74 9.29
CA VAL A 113 2.67 -2.28 9.43
C VAL A 113 3.85 -1.65 10.18
N PHE A 114 4.32 -2.29 11.26
CA PHE A 114 5.51 -1.81 11.98
C PHE A 114 6.78 -1.90 11.13
N LEU A 115 6.87 -2.90 10.26
CA LEU A 115 8.03 -3.13 9.39
C LEU A 115 8.02 -2.31 8.09
N LEU A 116 7.08 -1.37 7.89
CA LEU A 116 7.07 -0.46 6.73
C LEU A 116 8.35 0.39 6.58
N ARG A 117 9.22 0.42 7.60
CA ARG A 117 10.58 0.96 7.51
C ARG A 117 11.48 0.13 6.57
N LYS A 118 11.30 -1.19 6.53
CA LYS A 118 11.98 -2.15 5.65
C LYS A 118 11.00 -2.67 4.60
N ARG A 119 11.10 -2.14 3.38
CA ARG A 119 10.14 -2.39 2.29
C ARG A 119 10.00 -3.87 1.91
N ILE A 120 11.11 -4.60 1.86
CA ILE A 120 11.09 -6.00 1.40
C ILE A 120 10.43 -6.91 2.46
N LEU A 121 10.82 -6.76 3.73
CA LEU A 121 10.26 -7.58 4.82
C LEU A 121 8.75 -7.35 4.98
N SER A 122 8.29 -6.10 4.99
CA SER A 122 6.86 -5.81 5.16
C SER A 122 6.00 -6.36 4.01
N GLY A 123 6.56 -6.46 2.80
CA GLY A 123 5.87 -7.00 1.63
C GLY A 123 5.71 -8.50 1.72
N VAL A 124 6.77 -9.21 2.13
CA VAL A 124 6.72 -10.66 2.38
C VAL A 124 5.78 -10.99 3.54
N LEU A 125 5.80 -10.22 4.63
CA LEU A 125 4.86 -10.42 5.74
C LEU A 125 3.40 -10.21 5.31
N LEU A 126 3.10 -9.19 4.48
CA LEU A 126 1.75 -8.99 3.95
C LEU A 126 1.33 -10.08 2.97
N LEU A 127 2.27 -10.63 2.19
CA LEU A 127 2.01 -11.77 1.32
C LEU A 127 1.63 -13.00 2.15
N LEU A 128 2.37 -13.27 3.23
CA LEU A 128 2.04 -14.35 4.17
C LEU A 128 0.72 -14.09 4.89
N ALA A 129 0.43 -12.85 5.29
CA ALA A 129 -0.85 -12.45 5.89
C ALA A 129 -2.02 -12.67 4.93
N SER A 130 -1.84 -12.34 3.65
CA SER A 130 -2.85 -12.59 2.60
C SER A 130 -3.07 -14.09 2.40
N LEU A 131 -1.99 -14.88 2.29
CA LEU A 131 -2.08 -16.33 2.08
C LEU A 131 -2.77 -17.00 3.27
N THR A 132 -2.32 -16.70 4.48
CA THR A 132 -2.95 -17.23 5.71
C THR A 132 -4.36 -16.70 5.90
N GLY A 133 -4.65 -15.45 5.55
CA GLY A 133 -6.01 -14.88 5.59
C GLY A 133 -6.98 -15.60 4.65
N LEU A 134 -6.50 -16.04 3.49
CA LEU A 134 -7.26 -16.80 2.52
C LEU A 134 -7.50 -18.25 2.99
N PHE A 135 -6.43 -18.96 3.34
CA PHE A 135 -6.51 -20.40 3.66
C PHE A 135 -7.01 -20.71 5.07
N LEU A 136 -6.65 -19.90 6.08
CA LEU A 136 -7.01 -20.17 7.47
C LEU A 136 -8.29 -19.45 7.91
N SER A 137 -8.55 -18.27 7.36
CA SER A 137 -9.60 -17.38 7.88
C SER A 137 -10.79 -17.20 6.93
N GLY A 138 -10.70 -17.65 5.67
CA GLY A 138 -11.76 -17.58 4.68
C GLY A 138 -12.14 -16.16 4.22
N SER A 139 -11.38 -15.13 4.61
CA SER A 139 -11.69 -13.74 4.27
C SER A 139 -11.04 -13.35 2.94
N PHE A 140 -11.72 -13.66 1.84
CA PHE A 140 -11.25 -13.33 0.48
C PHE A 140 -11.01 -11.83 0.31
N ILE A 141 -11.91 -11.01 0.85
CA ILE A 141 -11.85 -9.56 0.75
C ILE A 141 -10.59 -9.01 1.44
N ALA A 142 -10.31 -9.43 2.67
CA ALA A 142 -9.12 -8.98 3.41
C ALA A 142 -7.83 -9.52 2.77
N ALA A 143 -7.85 -10.79 2.34
CA ALA A 143 -6.73 -11.42 1.67
C ALA A 143 -6.34 -10.69 0.37
N VAL A 144 -7.31 -10.29 -0.44
CA VAL A 144 -7.07 -9.53 -1.68
C VAL A 144 -6.52 -8.14 -1.37
N LEU A 145 -7.04 -7.45 -0.36
CA LEU A 145 -6.52 -6.13 0.05
C LEU A 145 -5.05 -6.21 0.48
N TRP A 146 -4.69 -7.21 1.29
CA TRP A 146 -3.31 -7.42 1.71
C TRP A 146 -2.40 -7.89 0.57
N LEU A 147 -2.93 -8.67 -0.38
CA LEU A 147 -2.20 -9.07 -1.59
C LEU A 147 -1.83 -7.85 -2.44
N ILE A 148 -2.81 -6.98 -2.71
CA ILE A 148 -2.57 -5.74 -3.47
C ILE A 148 -1.56 -4.86 -2.74
N ALA A 149 -1.66 -4.76 -1.41
CA ALA A 149 -0.70 -4.01 -0.59
C ALA A 149 0.72 -4.59 -0.69
N ALA A 150 0.85 -5.92 -0.64
CA ALA A 150 2.13 -6.61 -0.80
C ALA A 150 2.74 -6.31 -2.18
N ILE A 151 1.97 -6.47 -3.26
CA ILE A 151 2.41 -6.20 -4.63
C ILE A 151 2.83 -4.72 -4.79
N MET A 152 2.04 -3.77 -4.27
CA MET A 152 2.41 -2.35 -4.29
C MET A 152 3.77 -2.07 -3.63
N LEU A 153 4.10 -2.85 -2.60
CA LEU A 153 5.38 -2.73 -1.90
C LEU A 153 6.55 -3.29 -2.71
N PHE A 154 6.33 -4.37 -3.47
CA PHE A 154 7.31 -4.94 -4.40
C PHE A 154 7.53 -4.06 -5.63
N VAL A 155 6.48 -3.44 -6.16
CA VAL A 155 6.53 -2.63 -7.39
C VAL A 155 7.31 -1.31 -7.18
N ARG A 156 7.37 -0.77 -5.97
CA ARG A 156 8.03 0.51 -5.74
C ARG A 156 9.56 0.39 -5.63
N LYS A 157 10.25 0.94 -6.63
CA LYS A 157 11.71 1.16 -6.61
C LYS A 157 12.16 1.85 -5.31
N PRO A 158 13.34 1.48 -4.76
CA PRO A 158 13.93 2.25 -3.68
C PRO A 158 14.01 3.72 -4.11
N LYS A 159 13.29 4.61 -3.42
CA LYS A 159 13.75 6.00 -3.30
C LYS A 159 15.13 5.88 -2.66
N ASN A 160 16.14 5.83 -3.50
CA ASN A 160 17.51 6.00 -3.09
C ASN A 160 17.60 7.35 -2.39
N LEU A 161 18.49 7.41 -1.42
CA LEU A 161 18.86 8.60 -0.68
C LEU A 161 19.52 9.68 -1.58
N ASP A 162 19.58 9.46 -2.90
CA ASP A 162 20.31 10.25 -3.89
C ASP A 162 19.83 11.71 -3.98
N GLN A 163 18.55 12.01 -3.70
CA GLN A 163 18.09 13.42 -3.68
C GLN A 163 18.63 14.22 -2.51
N GLN A 164 19.11 13.58 -1.44
CA GLN A 164 19.70 14.28 -0.29
C GLN A 164 21.20 14.49 -0.44
N TYR A 165 21.88 13.71 -1.30
CA TYR A 165 23.31 13.87 -1.58
C TYR A 165 23.59 14.92 -2.67
N MET A 166 22.67 15.12 -3.62
CA MET A 166 22.88 16.09 -4.71
C MET A 166 22.53 17.54 -4.33
N VAL A 167 21.76 17.77 -3.26
CA VAL A 167 21.42 19.13 -2.77
C VAL A 167 22.51 19.70 -1.87
N ASN A 168 23.31 18.86 -1.20
CA ASN A 168 24.38 19.31 -0.30
C ASN A 168 25.72 19.54 -1.03
N GLN A 169 25.86 19.09 -2.27
CA GLN A 169 27.08 19.28 -3.08
C GLN A 169 27.04 20.53 -3.97
N GLY A 170 25.86 21.06 -4.33
CA GLY A 170 25.73 22.29 -5.13
C GLY A 170 25.60 23.59 -4.33
N ILE A 171 25.84 23.54 -3.01
CA ILE A 171 25.84 24.71 -2.12
C ILE A 171 27.26 25.03 -1.60
N ASN A 172 28.19 24.07 -1.64
CA ASN A 172 29.52 24.20 -1.03
C ASN A 172 30.63 24.63 -2.01
N ASP A 173 30.30 24.79 -3.28
CA ASP A 173 31.21 25.12 -4.39
C ASP A 173 31.16 26.61 -4.79
N GLY A 174 30.40 27.45 -4.07
CA GLY A 174 30.14 28.84 -4.47
C GLY A 174 30.72 29.97 -3.60
N TRP A 175 31.51 29.71 -2.54
CA TRP A 175 31.85 30.78 -1.56
C TRP A 175 33.28 30.76 -0.99
N ASN A 176 34.29 30.18 -1.66
CA ASN A 176 35.65 30.12 -1.09
C ASN A 176 36.78 30.83 -1.90
N ASP A 177 36.46 31.55 -2.96
CA ASP A 177 37.49 32.15 -3.84
C ASP A 177 37.66 33.67 -3.70
N THR A 178 37.40 34.26 -2.53
CA THR A 178 37.51 35.74 -2.39
C THR A 178 38.14 36.28 -1.11
N ILE A 179 39.10 35.57 -0.51
CA ILE A 179 40.01 36.20 0.48
C ILE A 179 41.45 35.79 0.19
N LYS A 180 42.14 36.58 -0.65
CA LYS A 180 43.58 36.85 -0.59
C LYS A 180 43.87 38.25 -1.10
#